data_AF-A0A2P8GLC2-F1
#
_entry.id   AF-A0A2P8GLC2-F1
#
_cell.length_a   1.000
_cell.length_b   1.000
_cell.length_c   1.000
_cell.angle_alpha   90.00
_cell.angle_beta   90.00
_cell.angle_gamma   90.00
#
_symmetry.space_group_name_H-M   'P 1'
#
loop_
_entity.id
_entity.type
_entity.pdbx_description
1 polymer ?
#
loop_
_entity_poly.entity_id
_entity_poly.type
_entity_poly.pdbx_seq_one_letter_code
_entity_poly.pdbx_strand_id
1 'polypeptide(L)'
;MAKFVGGPPPFVGTRDNVTIYVMNGEYFIRSKSSLTGKRVKRDPAFARTMEYAGWLKKAAVIASLVYRQLPENGRVYRQYRELVGKAMRLLKEGFDVDAVLIVLEAGYLPDKLSDDLPEEDNTFVRCAELDKSYKERSADKKRGIVLYQVFEKEASVKRRKSIGSGRFQVERSTIQTRCTVFKS
;
A
#
# COMPACT_ATOMS: atom_id res chain seq x y z
N MET A 1 12.87 -13.60 -34.87
CA MET A 1 12.28 -12.35 -35.43
C MET A 1 12.85 -12.15 -36.82
N ALA A 2 12.05 -11.70 -37.78
CA ALA A 2 12.54 -11.44 -39.12
C ALA A 2 13.41 -10.17 -39.10
N LYS A 3 14.62 -10.26 -39.66
CA LYS A 3 15.52 -9.12 -39.82
C LYS A 3 15.19 -8.40 -41.12
N PHE A 4 15.13 -7.06 -41.08
CA PHE A 4 15.01 -6.24 -42.29
C PHE A 4 16.40 -6.12 -42.93
N VAL A 5 16.50 -6.41 -44.22
CA VAL A 5 17.73 -6.35 -45.01
C VAL A 5 17.54 -5.40 -46.19
N GLY A 6 18.61 -4.74 -46.65
CA GLY A 6 18.55 -3.83 -47.81
C GLY A 6 18.65 -2.34 -47.50
N GLY A 7 19.24 -1.95 -46.36
CA GLY A 7 19.45 -0.55 -45.98
C GLY A 7 18.44 -0.04 -44.94
N PRO A 8 18.33 1.29 -44.74
CA PRO A 8 17.37 1.85 -43.81
C PRO A 8 15.93 1.58 -44.29
N PRO A 9 15.02 1.15 -43.40
CA PRO A 9 13.65 0.86 -43.78
C PRO A 9 12.89 2.13 -44.15
N PRO A 10 11.86 2.04 -44.99
CA PRO A 10 11.06 3.19 -45.42
C PRO A 10 10.30 3.88 -44.27
N PHE A 11 10.11 3.19 -43.14
CA PHE A 11 9.58 3.76 -41.90
C PHE A 11 10.03 2.94 -40.69
N VAL A 12 9.99 3.56 -39.51
CA VAL A 12 10.14 2.91 -38.20
C VAL A 12 8.86 3.15 -37.40
N GLY A 13 8.27 2.10 -36.86
CA GLY A 13 6.96 2.12 -36.21
C GLY A 13 6.00 1.09 -36.79
N THR A 14 4.70 1.24 -36.48
CA THR A 14 3.65 0.33 -36.97
C THR A 14 2.85 1.01 -38.08
N ARG A 15 2.78 0.37 -39.25
CA ARG A 15 1.85 0.71 -40.32
C ARG A 15 1.11 -0.55 -40.76
N ASP A 16 -0.20 -0.43 -40.90
CA ASP A 16 -1.09 -1.54 -41.25
C ASP A 16 -0.91 -2.75 -40.30
N ASN A 17 -0.40 -3.86 -40.83
CA ASN A 17 -0.16 -5.11 -40.11
C ASN A 17 1.34 -5.38 -39.85
N VAL A 18 2.22 -4.41 -40.09
CA VAL A 18 3.67 -4.57 -39.93
C VAL A 18 4.23 -3.52 -38.96
N THR A 19 5.04 -3.97 -38.02
CA THR A 19 5.84 -3.11 -37.15
C THR A 19 7.32 -3.32 -37.45
N ILE A 20 8.01 -2.24 -37.81
CA ILE A 20 9.47 -2.20 -37.95
C ILE A 20 10.03 -1.46 -36.74
N TYR A 21 11.03 -2.04 -36.07
CA TYR A 21 11.68 -1.45 -34.90
C TYR A 21 13.18 -1.73 -34.89
N VAL A 22 13.91 -0.93 -34.13
CA VAL A 22 15.36 -1.08 -33.95
C VAL A 22 15.64 -1.80 -32.64
N MET A 23 16.51 -2.81 -32.70
CA MET A 23 17.03 -3.50 -31.53
C MET A 23 18.51 -3.80 -31.75
N ASN A 24 19.37 -3.44 -30.80
CA ASN A 24 20.82 -3.64 -30.90
C ASN A 24 21.44 -3.09 -32.20
N GLY A 25 20.95 -1.95 -32.71
CA GLY A 25 21.45 -1.33 -33.94
C GLY A 25 20.96 -1.96 -35.24
N GLU A 26 20.15 -3.02 -35.17
CA GLU A 26 19.59 -3.70 -36.34
C GLU A 26 18.07 -3.49 -36.45
N TYR A 27 17.56 -3.53 -37.67
CA TYR A 27 16.13 -3.41 -37.95
C TYR A 27 15.44 -4.78 -37.94
N PHE A 28 14.38 -4.88 -37.17
CA PHE A 28 13.54 -6.07 -37.06
C PHE A 28 12.11 -5.78 -37.48
N ILE A 29 11.47 -6.81 -38.04
CA ILE A 29 10.09 -6.77 -38.50
C ILE A 29 9.28 -7.76 -37.66
N ARG A 30 8.09 -7.34 -37.25
CA ARG A 30 7.07 -8.21 -36.68
C ARG A 30 5.70 -7.90 -37.27
N SER A 31 4.85 -8.91 -37.34
CA SER A 31 3.43 -8.70 -37.59
C SER A 31 2.79 -8.02 -36.39
N LYS A 32 1.84 -7.11 -36.66
CA LYS A 32 1.01 -6.48 -35.64
C LYS A 32 0.22 -7.56 -34.90
N SER A 33 0.23 -7.51 -33.57
CA SER A 33 -0.59 -8.43 -32.78
C SER A 33 -2.08 -8.09 -32.92
N SER A 34 -2.94 -9.09 -32.73
CA SER A 34 -4.40 -8.89 -32.65
C SER A 34 -4.84 -8.22 -31.33
N LEU A 35 -3.88 -7.90 -30.45
CA LEU A 35 -4.14 -7.27 -29.16
C LEU A 35 -4.30 -5.76 -29.34
N THR A 36 -5.52 -5.27 -29.14
CA THR A 36 -5.80 -3.84 -29.15
C THR A 36 -6.09 -3.33 -27.75
N GLY A 37 -5.77 -2.07 -27.46
CA GLY A 37 -6.09 -1.47 -26.16
C GLY A 37 -7.59 -1.45 -25.87
N LYS A 38 -8.45 -1.33 -26.91
CA LYS A 38 -9.91 -1.45 -26.78
C LYS A 38 -10.31 -2.84 -26.29
N ARG A 39 -9.68 -3.89 -26.83
CA ARG A 39 -9.91 -5.28 -26.40
C ARG A 39 -9.49 -5.48 -24.96
N VAL A 40 -8.25 -5.12 -24.60
CA VAL A 40 -7.74 -5.28 -23.21
C VAL A 40 -8.66 -4.62 -22.17
N LYS A 41 -9.26 -3.48 -22.50
CA LYS A 41 -10.13 -2.74 -21.57
C LYS A 41 -11.55 -3.30 -21.43
N ARG A 42 -12.04 -4.08 -22.40
CA ARG A 42 -13.46 -4.48 -22.48
C ARG A 42 -13.70 -5.99 -22.51
N ASP A 43 -12.75 -6.75 -23.03
CA ASP A 43 -12.86 -8.20 -23.19
C ASP A 43 -12.72 -8.89 -21.81
N PRO A 44 -13.66 -9.76 -21.41
CA PRO A 44 -13.63 -10.47 -20.12
C PRO A 44 -12.33 -11.25 -19.87
N ALA A 45 -11.65 -11.70 -20.92
CA ALA A 45 -10.37 -12.39 -20.80
C ALA A 45 -9.29 -11.56 -20.06
N PHE A 46 -9.40 -10.23 -20.09
CA PHE A 46 -8.48 -9.30 -19.45
C PHE A 46 -9.02 -8.66 -18.17
N ALA A 47 -10.17 -9.12 -17.66
CA ALA A 47 -10.80 -8.54 -16.46
C ALA A 47 -9.84 -8.46 -15.27
N ARG A 48 -9.12 -9.55 -14.98
CA ARG A 48 -8.11 -9.57 -13.91
C ARG A 48 -6.98 -8.58 -14.21
N THR A 49 -6.46 -8.52 -15.43
CA THR A 49 -5.40 -7.57 -15.79
C THR A 49 -5.84 -6.13 -15.53
N MET A 50 -7.08 -5.80 -15.87
CA MET A 50 -7.64 -4.47 -15.64
C MET A 50 -7.89 -4.19 -14.15
N GLU A 51 -8.28 -5.18 -13.36
CA GLU A 51 -8.39 -5.09 -11.91
C GLU A 51 -7.03 -4.74 -11.27
N TYR A 52 -5.98 -5.50 -11.60
CA TYR A 52 -4.62 -5.21 -11.15
C TYR A 52 -4.12 -3.83 -11.60
N ALA A 53 -4.44 -3.42 -12.83
CA ALA A 53 -4.12 -2.08 -13.32
C ALA A 53 -4.85 -0.99 -12.52
N GLY A 54 -6.09 -1.26 -12.09
CA GLY A 54 -6.86 -0.39 -11.19
C GLY A 54 -6.19 -0.22 -9.83
N TRP A 55 -5.78 -1.32 -9.18
CA TRP A 55 -5.02 -1.26 -7.92
C TRP A 55 -3.68 -0.55 -8.10
N LEU A 56 -2.95 -0.84 -9.17
CA LEU A 56 -1.68 -0.18 -9.44
C LEU A 56 -1.85 1.33 -9.61
N LYS A 57 -2.92 1.77 -10.31
CA LYS A 57 -3.24 3.19 -10.46
C LYS A 57 -3.47 3.86 -9.10
N LYS A 58 -4.27 3.24 -8.22
CA LYS A 58 -4.54 3.76 -6.87
C LYS A 58 -3.26 3.78 -6.02
N ALA A 59 -2.52 2.67 -6.00
CA ALA A 59 -1.26 2.53 -5.27
C ALA A 59 -0.21 3.57 -5.68
N ALA A 60 -0.09 3.88 -6.98
CA ALA A 60 0.84 4.89 -7.48
C ALA A 60 0.51 6.29 -6.97
N VAL A 61 -0.77 6.64 -6.89
CA VAL A 61 -1.22 7.93 -6.32
C VAL A 61 -0.84 8.02 -4.84
N ILE A 62 -1.17 7.00 -4.04
CA ILE A 62 -0.86 6.95 -2.61
C ILE A 62 0.65 7.04 -2.38
N ALA A 63 1.42 6.20 -3.09
CA ALA A 63 2.87 6.19 -2.98
C ALA A 63 3.51 7.53 -3.37
N SER A 64 2.98 8.22 -4.38
CA SER A 64 3.47 9.54 -4.77
C SER A 64 3.24 10.58 -3.68
N LEU A 65 2.16 10.50 -2.91
CA LEU A 65 1.90 11.43 -1.80
C LEU A 65 2.94 11.27 -0.70
N VAL A 66 3.20 10.03 -0.26
CA VAL A 66 4.21 9.74 0.78
C VAL A 66 5.62 10.05 0.27
N TYR A 67 5.94 9.67 -0.96
CA TYR A 67 7.27 9.87 -1.54
C TYR A 67 7.66 11.36 -1.64
N ARG A 68 6.70 12.24 -1.92
CA ARG A 68 6.92 13.70 -1.96
C ARG A 68 7.18 14.30 -0.58
N GLN A 69 6.83 13.62 0.50
CA GLN A 69 7.10 14.07 1.86
C GLN A 69 8.51 13.70 2.34
N LEU A 70 9.19 12.77 1.65
CA LEU A 70 10.57 12.40 1.96
C LEU A 70 11.54 13.56 1.67
N PRO A 71 12.67 13.67 2.40
CA PRO A 71 13.69 14.70 2.13
C PRO A 71 14.28 14.55 0.74
N GLU A 72 14.42 15.66 0.00
CA GLU A 72 14.80 15.66 -1.42
C GLU A 72 16.15 14.98 -1.67
N ASN A 73 17.09 15.18 -0.76
CA ASN A 73 18.45 14.64 -0.83
C ASN A 73 18.51 13.12 -0.65
N GLY A 74 17.44 12.49 -0.16
CA GLY A 74 17.36 11.05 0.10
C GLY A 74 16.38 10.30 -0.81
N ARG A 75 15.72 11.00 -1.75
CA ARG A 75 14.70 10.42 -2.64
C ARG A 75 15.35 9.54 -3.70
N VAL A 76 15.20 8.23 -3.58
CA VAL A 76 15.67 7.25 -4.58
C VAL A 76 14.49 6.59 -5.27
N TYR A 77 14.53 6.45 -6.60
CA TYR A 77 13.45 5.82 -7.38
C TYR A 77 13.08 4.41 -6.90
N ARG A 78 14.05 3.69 -6.32
CA ARG A 78 13.81 2.39 -5.68
C ARG A 78 12.78 2.47 -4.54
N GLN A 79 12.87 3.48 -3.67
CA GLN A 79 11.93 3.66 -2.55
C GLN A 79 10.51 3.91 -3.06
N TYR A 80 10.36 4.71 -4.13
CA TYR A 80 9.07 4.90 -4.77
C TYR A 80 8.46 3.58 -5.25
N ARG A 81 9.24 2.72 -5.93
CA ARG A 81 8.74 1.40 -6.36
C ARG A 81 8.36 0.50 -5.19
N GLU A 82 9.09 0.56 -4.08
CA GLU A 82 8.77 -0.18 -2.86
C GLU A 82 7.46 0.32 -2.22
N LEU A 83 7.25 1.64 -2.14
CA LEU A 83 6.01 2.25 -1.69
C LEU A 83 4.82 1.81 -2.54
N VAL A 84 4.93 1.86 -3.87
CA VAL A 84 3.89 1.41 -4.79
C VAL A 84 3.57 -0.07 -4.57
N GLY A 85 4.59 -0.91 -4.42
CA GLY A 85 4.42 -2.35 -4.19
C GLY A 85 3.72 -2.67 -2.87
N LYS A 86 4.05 -1.95 -1.79
CA LYS A 86 3.39 -2.08 -0.48
C LYS A 86 1.95 -1.59 -0.54
N ALA A 87 1.71 -0.40 -1.10
CA ALA A 87 0.37 0.16 -1.27
C ALA A 87 -0.54 -0.78 -2.06
N MET A 88 -0.03 -1.34 -3.16
CA MET A 88 -0.78 -2.27 -4.00
C MET A 88 -1.14 -3.57 -3.28
N ARG A 89 -0.25 -4.08 -2.43
CA ARG A 89 -0.51 -5.27 -1.62
C ARG A 89 -1.62 -5.02 -0.60
N LEU A 90 -1.57 -3.91 0.12
CA LEU A 90 -2.58 -3.53 1.10
C LEU A 90 -3.96 -3.30 0.44
N LEU A 91 -4.01 -2.63 -0.70
CA LEU A 91 -5.26 -2.47 -1.46
C LEU A 91 -5.85 -3.79 -1.94
N LYS A 92 -4.99 -4.77 -2.28
CA LYS A 92 -5.42 -6.11 -2.67
C LYS A 92 -5.94 -6.93 -1.47
N GLU A 93 -5.43 -6.68 -0.29
CA GLU A 93 -5.90 -7.28 0.97
C GLU A 93 -7.23 -6.67 1.45
N GLY A 94 -7.71 -5.60 0.80
CA GLY A 94 -9.01 -4.99 1.08
C GLY A 94 -8.94 -3.78 2.02
N PHE A 95 -7.74 -3.29 2.33
CA PHE A 95 -7.59 -2.06 3.10
C PHE A 95 -8.09 -0.86 2.32
N ASP A 96 -8.75 0.06 3.04
CA ASP A 96 -9.17 1.33 2.47
C ASP A 96 -7.97 2.26 2.20
N VAL A 97 -8.15 3.19 1.26
CA VAL A 97 -7.12 4.12 0.81
C VAL A 97 -6.50 4.90 1.98
N ASP A 98 -7.31 5.37 2.91
CA ASP A 98 -6.84 6.17 4.05
C ASP A 98 -6.00 5.32 5.02
N ALA A 99 -6.43 4.07 5.26
CA ALA A 99 -5.67 3.12 6.07
C ALA A 99 -4.31 2.79 5.43
N VAL A 100 -4.27 2.61 4.11
CA VAL A 100 -3.01 2.38 3.39
C VAL A 100 -2.07 3.60 3.53
N LEU A 101 -2.61 4.82 3.42
CA LEU A 101 -1.81 6.03 3.56
C LEU A 101 -1.17 6.12 4.95
N ILE A 102 -1.96 5.95 6.02
CA ILE A 102 -1.49 5.99 7.41
C ILE A 102 -0.36 4.98 7.64
N VAL A 103 -0.52 3.74 7.18
CA VAL A 103 0.48 2.69 7.34
C VAL A 103 1.78 3.03 6.63
N LEU A 104 1.71 3.65 5.45
CA LEU A 104 2.90 4.02 4.69
C LEU A 104 3.59 5.26 5.27
N GLU A 105 2.84 6.25 5.74
CA GLU A 105 3.42 7.42 6.41
C GLU A 105 4.14 7.02 7.69
N ALA A 106 3.52 6.20 8.54
CA ALA A 106 4.13 5.69 9.77
C ALA A 106 5.43 4.89 9.51
N GLY A 107 5.50 4.17 8.39
CA GLY A 107 6.68 3.35 8.05
C GLY A 107 7.83 4.11 7.38
N TYR A 108 7.58 5.28 6.79
CA TYR A 108 8.56 5.99 5.95
C TYR A 108 8.83 7.44 6.39
N LEU A 109 8.00 8.01 7.27
CA LEU A 109 8.12 9.38 7.78
C LEU A 109 8.13 9.37 9.32
N PRO A 110 9.10 8.69 9.97
CA PRO A 110 9.13 8.63 11.43
C PRO A 110 9.30 10.01 12.10
N ASP A 111 9.93 10.95 11.41
CA ASP A 111 10.28 12.28 11.94
C ASP A 111 9.09 13.26 12.01
N LYS A 112 7.95 12.95 11.38
CA LYS A 112 6.75 13.83 11.44
C LYS A 112 5.95 13.70 12.73
N LEU A 113 6.31 12.78 13.61
CA LEU A 113 5.60 12.56 14.88
C LEU A 113 6.17 13.40 16.04
N SER A 114 7.26 14.15 15.85
CA SER A 114 7.92 14.92 16.92
C SER A 114 7.63 16.42 16.94
N ASP A 115 7.19 17.04 15.83
CA ASP A 115 7.35 18.50 15.68
C ASP A 115 6.06 19.32 15.90
N ASP A 116 4.90 18.69 16.15
CA ASP A 116 3.61 19.40 16.31
C ASP A 116 2.96 19.27 17.71
N LEU A 117 3.68 18.82 18.74
CA LEU A 117 3.17 18.93 20.11
C LEU A 117 3.64 20.26 20.73
N PRO A 118 2.75 21.23 21.00
CA PRO A 118 3.11 22.35 21.84
C PRO A 118 3.50 21.81 23.22
N GLU A 119 4.71 22.15 23.67
CA GLU A 119 5.17 21.94 25.03
C GLU A 119 4.24 22.66 26.02
N GLU A 120 4.20 22.14 27.25
CA GLU A 120 3.40 22.53 28.43
C GLU A 120 2.05 21.78 28.61
N ASP A 121 2.10 20.56 29.14
CA ASP A 121 2.06 20.36 30.61
C ASP A 121 2.04 18.86 30.97
N ASN A 122 3.13 18.42 31.58
CA ASN A 122 3.33 17.08 32.10
C ASN A 122 2.32 16.75 33.20
N THR A 123 1.30 15.97 32.87
CA THR A 123 0.63 15.09 33.85
C THR A 123 0.96 13.63 33.53
N PHE A 124 2.12 13.25 34.04
CA PHE A 124 2.52 11.91 34.48
C PHE A 124 1.38 10.88 34.56
N VAL A 125 1.26 10.05 33.52
CA VAL A 125 0.79 8.67 33.68
C VAL A 125 1.92 7.76 33.24
N ARG A 126 2.64 7.20 34.22
CA ARG A 126 3.53 6.05 34.02
C ARG A 126 2.72 4.90 33.43
N CYS A 127 2.76 4.76 32.11
CA CYS A 127 2.55 3.46 31.47
C CYS A 127 3.93 2.80 31.36
N ALA A 128 4.39 2.22 32.46
CA ALA A 128 5.31 1.10 32.37
C ALA A 128 4.61 -0.03 31.60
N GLU A 129 5.38 -0.79 30.81
CA GLU A 129 4.96 -1.97 30.02
C GLU A 129 4.46 -1.74 28.58
N LEU A 130 5.27 -1.12 27.73
CA LEU A 130 5.36 -1.55 26.33
C LEU A 130 6.81 -1.80 25.89
N ASP A 131 7.63 -2.22 26.86
CA ASP A 131 8.95 -2.78 26.58
C ASP A 131 8.80 -4.30 26.57
N LYS A 132 9.03 -4.92 25.40
CA LYS A 132 8.94 -6.36 25.05
C LYS A 132 7.63 -6.82 24.39
N SER A 133 7.58 -6.77 23.05
CA SER A 133 7.14 -7.94 22.25
C SER A 133 7.39 -7.78 20.72
N TYR A 134 8.45 -7.11 20.29
CA TYR A 134 9.01 -7.36 18.95
C TYR A 134 10.14 -8.38 19.09
N LYS A 135 9.77 -9.66 19.27
CA LYS A 135 10.70 -10.76 19.03
C LYS A 135 10.57 -11.15 17.57
N GLU A 136 11.57 -10.78 16.77
CA GLU A 136 11.92 -11.49 15.55
C GLU A 136 12.02 -12.99 15.86
N ARG A 137 11.32 -13.84 15.10
CA ARG A 137 11.72 -15.24 14.93
C ARG A 137 11.44 -15.72 13.51
N SER A 138 12.54 -15.90 12.80
CA SER A 138 12.89 -16.99 11.88
C SER A 138 11.77 -17.73 11.12
N ALA A 139 11.89 -17.67 9.79
CA ALA A 139 11.70 -18.76 8.84
C ALA A 139 10.97 -20.03 9.30
N ASP A 140 9.82 -20.31 8.67
CA ASP A 140 9.46 -21.69 8.32
C ASP A 140 9.05 -21.78 6.84
N LYS A 141 9.91 -22.45 6.06
CA LYS A 141 9.69 -22.80 4.66
C LYS A 141 8.82 -24.06 4.64
N LYS A 142 7.49 -23.91 4.61
CA LYS A 142 6.52 -24.82 3.95
C LYS A 142 5.11 -24.46 4.43
N ARG A 143 4.20 -24.19 3.47
CA ARG A 143 2.78 -23.82 3.64
C ARG A 143 2.55 -22.36 4.06
N GLY A 144 2.59 -21.48 3.05
CA GLY A 144 2.35 -20.05 3.19
C GLY A 144 0.89 -19.73 3.50
N ILE A 145 0.57 -19.69 4.79
CA ILE A 145 -0.63 -19.02 5.32
C ILE A 145 -0.13 -18.05 6.38
N VAL A 146 -0.16 -16.76 6.09
CA VAL A 146 0.06 -15.70 7.09
C VAL A 146 -1.31 -15.33 7.64
N LEU A 147 -1.60 -15.74 8.87
CA LEU A 147 -2.78 -15.33 9.62
C LEU A 147 -2.53 -13.94 10.20
N TYR A 148 -3.39 -12.98 9.85
CA TYR A 148 -3.43 -11.67 10.48
C TYR A 148 -4.58 -11.65 11.51
N GLN A 149 -4.27 -11.42 12.77
CA GLN A 149 -5.28 -11.11 13.79
C GLN A 149 -5.56 -9.61 13.79
N VAL A 150 -6.82 -9.24 13.53
CA VAL A 150 -7.34 -7.88 13.70
C VAL A 150 -7.94 -7.79 15.11
N PHE A 151 -7.46 -6.87 15.93
CA PHE A 151 -8.05 -6.57 17.24
C PHE A 151 -8.97 -5.34 17.09
N GLU A 152 -10.28 -5.54 17.03
CA GLU A 152 -11.25 -4.45 17.15
C GLU A 152 -11.43 -4.08 18.63
N LYS A 153 -11.17 -2.82 18.98
CA LYS A 153 -11.49 -2.26 20.30
C LYS A 153 -12.77 -1.45 20.20
N GLU A 154 -13.90 -2.02 20.61
CA GLU A 154 -15.10 -1.23 20.84
C GLU A 154 -15.06 -0.58 22.23
N ALA A 155 -15.06 0.75 22.29
CA ALA A 155 -15.26 1.50 23.52
C ALA A 155 -16.75 1.87 23.67
N SER A 156 -17.45 1.24 24.61
CA SER A 156 -18.84 1.60 24.96
C SER A 156 -18.84 2.66 26.07
N VAL A 157 -19.15 3.92 25.71
CA VAL A 157 -19.33 5.02 26.67
C VAL A 157 -20.81 5.14 27.03
N LYS A 158 -21.21 4.72 28.23
CA LYS A 158 -22.55 5.00 28.78
C LYS A 158 -22.59 6.39 29.41
N ARG A 159 -23.29 7.34 28.79
CA ARG A 159 -23.62 8.65 29.38
C ARG A 159 -24.75 8.49 30.39
N ARG A 160 -24.51 8.84 31.65
CA ARG A 160 -25.58 9.28 32.58
C ARG A 160 -25.34 10.75 32.93
N LYS A 161 -26.39 11.56 32.80
CA LYS A 161 -26.43 12.93 33.34
C LYS A 161 -26.67 12.83 34.85
N SER A 162 -25.81 13.45 35.65
CA SER A 162 -26.16 13.80 37.03
C SER A 162 -25.95 15.29 37.26
N ILE A 163 -27.04 15.90 37.67
CA ILE A 163 -27.20 17.27 38.14
C ILE A 163 -26.43 17.41 39.45
N GLY A 164 -25.69 18.51 39.60
CA GLY A 164 -25.41 19.13 40.88
C GLY A 164 -24.38 18.45 41.80
N SER A 165 -23.34 19.24 42.10
CA SER A 165 -22.42 19.12 43.24
C SER A 165 -21.45 17.93 43.31
N GLY A 166 -20.15 18.28 43.27
CA GLY A 166 -19.12 17.69 44.11
C GLY A 166 -18.54 16.33 43.71
N ARG A 167 -17.26 16.34 43.33
CA ARG A 167 -16.35 15.18 43.17
C ARG A 167 -16.70 14.18 42.04
N PHE A 168 -15.97 14.30 40.93
CA PHE A 168 -15.79 13.20 39.99
C PHE A 168 -14.86 12.15 40.60
N GLN A 169 -15.38 10.99 40.98
CA GLN A 169 -14.57 9.80 41.22
C GLN A 169 -14.43 9.02 39.90
N VAL A 170 -13.18 8.77 39.48
CA VAL A 170 -12.87 7.91 38.34
C VAL A 170 -12.82 6.46 38.84
N GLU A 171 -13.90 5.70 38.64
CA GLU A 171 -13.87 4.26 38.85
C GLU A 171 -13.19 3.58 37.67
N ARG A 172 -12.21 2.70 37.97
CA ARG A 172 -11.46 1.91 36.98
C ARG A 172 -12.42 0.92 36.30
N SER A 173 -12.67 1.11 35.00
CA SER A 173 -13.42 0.13 34.21
C SER A 173 -12.55 -1.08 33.88
N THR A 174 -12.99 -2.25 34.31
CA THR A 174 -12.38 -3.56 34.04
C THR A 174 -12.48 -3.90 32.55
N ILE A 175 -11.36 -4.26 31.92
CA ILE A 175 -11.30 -4.72 30.53
C ILE A 175 -11.71 -6.19 30.49
N GLN A 176 -12.81 -6.52 29.81
CA GLN A 176 -13.17 -7.89 29.47
C GLN A 176 -12.74 -8.20 28.03
N THR A 177 -11.75 -9.08 27.88
CA THR A 177 -11.33 -9.64 26.59
C THR A 177 -12.27 -10.77 26.19
N ARG A 178 -12.96 -10.64 25.05
CA ARG A 178 -13.62 -11.77 24.38
C ARG A 178 -12.81 -12.14 23.13
N CYS A 179 -12.33 -13.38 23.09
CA CYS A 179 -11.78 -13.99 21.89
C CYS A 179 -12.90 -14.67 21.11
N THR A 180 -13.19 -14.21 19.90
CA THR A 180 -13.96 -14.97 18.91
C THR A 180 -13.00 -15.58 17.89
N VAL A 181 -12.98 -16.91 17.83
CA VAL A 181 -12.22 -17.68 16.84
C VAL A 181 -13.17 -18.01 15.71
N PHE A 182 -12.96 -17.45 14.52
CA PHE A 182 -13.63 -17.92 13.30
C PHE A 182 -12.79 -19.04 12.68
N LYS A 183 -13.37 -20.23 12.60
CA LYS A 183 -12.86 -21.35 11.80
C LYS A 183 -13.61 -21.38 10.47
N SER A 184 -12.86 -21.43 9.37
CA SER A 184 -13.29 -22.03 8.11
C SER A 184 -13.03 -23.54 8.14
#